data_AF-A0A944UE74-F1
#
_entry.id   AF-A0A944UE74-F1
#
_cell.length_a   1.000
_cell.length_b   1.000
_cell.length_c   1.000
_cell.angle_alpha   90.00
_cell.angle_beta   90.00
_cell.angle_gamma   90.00
#
_symmetry.space_group_name_H-M   'P 1'
#
loop_
_entity.id
_entity.type
_entity.pdbx_description
1 polymer ?
#
loop_
_entity_poly.entity_id
_entity_poly.type
_entity_poly.pdbx_seq_one_letter_code
_entity_poly.pdbx_strand_id
1 'polypeptide(L)'
;MIVVNLMQKSSKNITKVPVQAKRRAAQVNMMQRSEDEMGKFDNASATSISMGITALIGLGIEVGFYLFVLLFRISSSTQIISDYFYERGWVPYVLTYLACWSFAILFLKRKKLKGQLNIMQFKLLPEDISRDIRVENLPHFGAHINRLGFDPRQSFLLTRILRGLEHFSVRKNHTETADMLKSQSEIDATMVDSSYVLIKVFIWAIPILGFIGTVLGISDAVSSFGGEMGAAADIEVIKEQLGQVTGGLSEAFDTTLVSLIFSLWVMFPTSVMQKNEEDLLNKVDEYCNEYFLKRLREPNFENGINGNDNIQPGGALERIENLQAYLLQIQESQSVVAQQMTQITSQFTQIMQNTSIEEPGEPS
;
A
#
# COMPACT_ATOMS: atom_id res chain seq x y z
N MET A 1 -8.82 -74.50 -0.13
CA MET A 1 -7.78 -74.88 -1.10
C MET A 1 -7.63 -73.73 -2.09
N ILE A 2 -6.46 -73.09 -2.01
CA ILE A 2 -5.98 -71.93 -2.76
C ILE A 2 -6.13 -72.13 -4.27
N VAL A 3 -6.70 -71.17 -5.01
CA VAL A 3 -6.20 -70.77 -6.34
C VAL A 3 -6.40 -69.27 -6.53
N VAL A 4 -5.26 -68.58 -6.62
CA VAL A 4 -5.03 -67.19 -6.98
C VAL A 4 -5.02 -67.06 -8.51
N ASN A 5 -5.73 -66.08 -9.09
CA ASN A 5 -5.48 -65.41 -10.39
C ASN A 5 -6.75 -64.64 -10.80
N LEU A 6 -6.76 -63.43 -11.36
CA LEU A 6 -5.72 -62.52 -11.80
C LEU A 6 -6.41 -61.14 -11.90
N MET A 7 -6.01 -60.19 -11.05
CA MET A 7 -6.36 -58.78 -11.23
C MET A 7 -5.69 -58.27 -12.50
N GLN A 8 -6.49 -57.93 -13.52
CA GLN A 8 -6.01 -57.29 -14.74
C GLN A 8 -5.69 -55.82 -14.42
N LYS A 9 -4.44 -55.58 -14.01
CA LYS A 9 -3.88 -54.25 -13.77
C LYS A 9 -3.76 -53.51 -15.10
N SER A 10 -4.67 -52.55 -15.34
CA SER A 10 -4.57 -51.59 -16.44
C SER A 10 -3.23 -50.84 -16.34
N SER A 11 -2.34 -51.12 -17.28
CA SER A 11 -1.04 -50.46 -17.42
C SER A 11 -1.28 -49.02 -17.87
N LYS A 12 -1.08 -48.05 -16.97
CA LYS A 12 -0.97 -46.63 -17.34
C LYS A 12 0.26 -46.48 -18.25
N ASN A 13 0.03 -46.35 -19.55
CA ASN A 13 1.05 -45.90 -20.49
C ASN A 13 1.49 -44.49 -20.09
N ILE A 14 2.65 -44.39 -19.43
CA ILE A 14 3.34 -43.13 -19.21
C ILE A 14 3.94 -42.74 -20.56
N THR A 15 3.20 -41.96 -21.34
CA THR A 15 3.68 -41.37 -22.59
C THR A 15 4.91 -40.54 -22.27
N LYS A 16 6.09 -41.06 -22.61
CA LYS A 16 7.37 -40.37 -22.40
C LYS A 16 7.31 -39.03 -23.14
N VAL A 17 7.37 -37.93 -22.39
CA VAL A 17 7.43 -36.58 -22.96
C VAL A 17 8.55 -36.54 -24.01
N PRO A 18 8.25 -36.15 -25.27
CA PRO A 18 9.24 -36.20 -26.35
C PRO A 18 10.47 -35.36 -25.98
N VAL A 19 11.66 -35.89 -26.29
CA VAL A 19 12.95 -35.29 -25.89
C VAL A 19 13.08 -33.84 -26.37
N GLN A 20 12.48 -33.49 -27.51
CA GLN A 20 12.41 -32.12 -28.02
C GLN A 20 11.54 -31.19 -27.15
N ALA A 21 10.42 -31.68 -26.61
CA ALA A 21 9.58 -30.90 -25.68
C ALA A 21 10.29 -30.69 -24.34
N LYS A 22 11.05 -31.68 -23.85
CA LYS A 22 11.91 -31.50 -22.67
C LYS A 22 13.03 -30.49 -22.91
N ARG A 23 13.66 -30.49 -24.10
CA ARG A 23 14.69 -29.50 -24.46
C ARG A 23 14.11 -28.09 -24.60
N ARG A 24 12.93 -27.93 -25.22
CA ARG A 24 12.23 -26.64 -25.30
C ARG A 24 11.79 -26.15 -23.92
N ALA A 25 11.25 -27.02 -23.07
CA ALA A 25 10.89 -26.66 -21.70
C ALA A 25 12.12 -26.29 -20.86
N ALA A 26 13.24 -27.01 -21.01
CA ALA A 26 14.50 -26.66 -20.36
C ALA A 26 15.06 -25.32 -20.86
N GLN A 27 14.97 -25.05 -22.16
CA GLN A 27 15.38 -23.77 -22.74
C GLN A 27 14.48 -22.62 -22.27
N VAL A 28 13.16 -22.83 -22.18
CA VAL A 28 12.21 -21.85 -21.63
C VAL A 28 12.49 -21.60 -20.15
N ASN A 29 12.75 -22.65 -19.36
CA ASN A 29 13.14 -22.50 -17.95
C ASN A 29 14.49 -21.78 -17.78
N MET A 30 15.42 -21.91 -18.73
CA MET A 30 16.69 -21.15 -18.73
C MET A 30 16.51 -19.68 -19.15
N MET A 31 15.46 -19.37 -19.93
CA MET A 31 15.10 -18.01 -20.32
C MET A 31 14.20 -17.32 -19.29
N GLN A 32 13.57 -18.10 -18.40
CA GLN A 32 12.81 -17.58 -17.28
C GLN A 32 13.77 -17.15 -16.17
N ARG A 33 13.66 -15.88 -15.80
CA ARG A 33 14.35 -15.36 -14.62
C ARG A 33 13.87 -16.15 -13.40
N SER A 34 14.78 -16.63 -12.58
CA SER A 34 14.40 -17.43 -11.41
C SER A 34 13.50 -16.63 -10.46
N GLU A 35 12.60 -17.29 -9.72
CA GLU A 35 11.72 -16.59 -8.76
C GLU A 35 12.52 -15.79 -7.73
N ASP A 36 13.70 -16.29 -7.35
CA ASP A 36 14.63 -15.61 -6.46
C ASP A 36 15.24 -14.33 -7.06
N GLU A 37 15.57 -14.35 -8.35
CA GLU A 37 16.06 -13.15 -9.07
C GLU A 37 14.95 -12.12 -9.31
N MET A 38 13.72 -12.59 -9.54
CA MET A 38 12.57 -11.72 -9.75
C MET A 38 12.15 -11.02 -8.45
N GLY A 39 12.22 -11.75 -7.32
CA GLY A 39 11.86 -11.26 -5.99
C GLY A 39 13.01 -10.74 -5.14
N LYS A 40 14.26 -10.67 -5.65
CA LYS A 40 15.46 -10.28 -4.87
C LYS A 40 15.27 -8.97 -4.08
N PHE A 41 14.55 -8.01 -4.65
CA PHE A 41 14.22 -6.73 -4.03
C PHE A 41 12.71 -6.48 -3.93
N ASP A 42 11.90 -7.55 -4.00
CA ASP A 42 10.47 -7.43 -3.72
C ASP A 42 10.25 -7.29 -2.20
N ASN A 43 10.09 -6.05 -1.78
CA ASN A 43 9.81 -5.66 -0.41
C ASN A 43 8.31 -5.44 -0.17
N ALA A 44 7.42 -5.92 -1.06
CA ALA A 44 5.98 -5.89 -0.79
C ALA A 44 5.67 -6.56 0.54
N SER A 45 6.40 -7.64 0.88
CA SER A 45 6.26 -8.37 2.15
C SER A 45 6.60 -7.53 3.40
N ALA A 46 7.26 -6.38 3.28
CA ALA A 46 7.52 -5.48 4.40
C ALA A 46 6.22 -4.88 4.97
N THR A 47 5.19 -4.71 4.13
CA THR A 47 3.91 -4.10 4.53
C THR A 47 2.68 -4.94 4.19
N SER A 48 2.72 -5.70 3.09
CA SER A 48 1.61 -6.54 2.64
C SER A 48 1.42 -7.73 3.57
N ILE A 49 0.17 -8.15 3.75
CA ILE A 49 -0.18 -9.30 4.59
C ILE A 49 -1.02 -10.25 3.76
N SER A 50 -0.82 -11.55 3.97
CA SER A 50 -1.65 -12.56 3.32
C SER A 50 -3.11 -12.39 3.73
N MET A 51 -3.92 -12.09 2.71
CA MET A 51 -5.36 -11.89 2.78
C MET A 51 -6.10 -13.08 3.40
N GLY A 52 -5.74 -14.30 2.99
CA GLY A 52 -6.40 -15.52 3.48
C GLY A 52 -6.09 -15.79 4.95
N ILE A 53 -4.87 -15.51 5.38
CA ILE A 53 -4.47 -15.69 6.78
C ILE A 53 -5.18 -14.68 7.68
N THR A 54 -5.28 -13.41 7.27
CA THR A 54 -6.00 -12.40 8.05
C THR A 54 -7.49 -12.67 8.11
N ALA A 55 -8.09 -13.22 7.05
CA ALA A 55 -9.49 -13.65 7.07
C ALA A 55 -9.75 -14.73 8.13
N LEU A 56 -8.90 -15.75 8.17
CA LEU A 56 -9.01 -16.84 9.16
C LEU A 56 -8.79 -16.34 10.59
N ILE A 57 -7.81 -15.45 10.80
CA ILE A 57 -7.60 -14.83 12.11
C ILE A 57 -8.82 -13.96 12.47
N GLY A 58 -9.36 -13.20 11.52
CA GLY A 58 -10.56 -12.39 11.71
C GLY A 58 -11.75 -13.23 12.14
N LEU A 59 -11.98 -14.38 11.49
CA LEU A 59 -13.01 -15.35 11.86
C LEU A 59 -12.77 -15.90 13.28
N GLY A 60 -11.53 -16.23 13.62
CA GLY A 60 -11.19 -16.64 14.98
C GLY A 60 -11.47 -15.57 16.04
N ILE A 61 -11.20 -14.30 15.74
CA ILE A 61 -11.51 -13.16 16.62
C ILE A 61 -13.02 -12.99 16.75
N GLU A 62 -13.78 -13.13 15.66
CA GLU A 62 -15.24 -13.06 15.66
C GLU A 62 -15.85 -14.17 16.54
N VAL A 63 -15.42 -15.42 16.37
CA VAL A 63 -15.88 -16.53 17.22
C VAL A 63 -15.56 -16.25 18.68
N GLY A 64 -14.36 -15.77 18.98
CA GLY A 64 -13.97 -15.36 20.33
C GLY A 64 -14.84 -14.21 20.88
N PHE A 65 -15.18 -13.23 20.05
CA PHE A 65 -16.06 -12.12 20.40
C PHE A 65 -17.47 -12.62 20.73
N TYR A 66 -18.08 -13.46 19.90
CA TYR A 66 -19.42 -14.00 20.16
C TYR A 66 -19.46 -14.94 21.36
N LEU A 67 -18.42 -15.73 21.60
CA LEU A 67 -18.26 -16.52 22.84
C LEU A 67 -18.18 -15.63 24.07
N PHE A 68 -17.47 -14.50 23.98
CA PHE A 68 -17.40 -13.51 25.04
C PHE A 68 -18.76 -12.82 25.27
N VAL A 69 -19.48 -12.47 24.19
CA VAL A 69 -20.84 -11.92 24.28
C VAL A 69 -21.81 -12.92 24.94
N LEU A 70 -21.64 -14.22 24.71
CA LEU A 70 -22.46 -15.27 25.33
C LEU A 70 -22.37 -15.25 26.86
N LEU A 71 -21.20 -14.94 27.43
CA LEU A 71 -21.04 -14.82 28.90
C LEU A 71 -21.93 -13.71 29.48
N PHE A 72 -22.22 -12.67 28.72
CA PHE A 72 -23.09 -11.57 29.16
C PHE A 72 -24.58 -11.91 29.14
N ARG A 73 -24.98 -13.03 28.50
CA ARG A 73 -26.36 -13.54 28.56
C ARG A 73 -26.77 -13.98 29.98
N ILE A 74 -25.80 -14.17 30.88
CA ILE A 74 -26.01 -14.65 32.25
C ILE A 74 -26.47 -13.51 33.18
N SER A 75 -26.18 -12.25 32.86
CA SER A 75 -26.47 -11.10 33.73
C SER A 75 -27.62 -10.24 33.19
N SER A 76 -28.65 -10.00 34.02
CA SER A 76 -29.85 -9.22 33.65
C SER A 76 -29.55 -7.78 33.23
N SER A 77 -28.44 -7.19 33.70
CA SER A 77 -28.02 -5.84 33.29
C SER A 77 -27.29 -5.78 31.95
N THR A 78 -26.88 -6.93 31.39
CA THR A 78 -26.06 -7.00 30.17
C THR A 78 -26.77 -7.70 28.99
N GLN A 79 -28.01 -8.16 29.19
CA GLN A 79 -28.83 -8.76 28.13
C GLN A 79 -29.00 -7.84 26.91
N ILE A 80 -29.13 -6.53 27.11
CA ILE A 80 -29.23 -5.54 26.03
C ILE A 80 -28.12 -5.72 24.99
N ILE A 81 -26.87 -5.97 25.42
CA ILE A 81 -25.73 -6.17 24.50
C ILE A 81 -25.88 -7.47 23.73
N SER A 82 -26.34 -8.55 24.36
CA SER A 82 -26.60 -9.83 23.68
C SER A 82 -27.67 -9.68 22.61
N ASP A 83 -28.74 -8.94 22.91
CA ASP A 83 -29.88 -8.76 22.00
C ASP A 83 -29.47 -7.99 20.74
N TYR A 84 -28.59 -6.99 20.87
CA TYR A 84 -28.02 -6.25 19.74
C TYR A 84 -27.30 -7.14 18.70
N PHE A 85 -26.66 -8.22 19.13
CA PHE A 85 -25.80 -9.04 18.25
C PHE A 85 -26.42 -10.38 17.83
N TYR A 86 -27.29 -10.98 18.66
CA TYR A 86 -27.86 -12.29 18.38
C TYR A 86 -29.25 -12.26 17.75
N GLU A 87 -30.09 -11.28 18.09
CA GLU A 87 -31.52 -11.32 17.74
C GLU A 87 -31.86 -10.49 16.49
N ARG A 88 -30.93 -9.66 16.00
CA ARG A 88 -31.16 -8.67 14.93
C ARG A 88 -30.78 -9.12 13.51
N GLY A 89 -30.96 -10.41 13.22
CA GLY A 89 -30.69 -10.99 11.89
C GLY A 89 -29.21 -11.12 11.53
N TRP A 90 -28.91 -11.19 10.23
CA TRP A 90 -27.57 -11.53 9.72
C TRP A 90 -26.59 -10.34 9.67
N VAL A 91 -27.09 -9.10 9.66
CA VAL A 91 -26.28 -7.88 9.45
C VAL A 91 -25.23 -7.69 10.55
N PRO A 92 -25.55 -7.80 11.86
CA PRO A 92 -24.56 -7.66 12.93
C PRO A 92 -23.38 -8.64 12.84
N TYR A 93 -23.62 -9.87 12.38
CA TYR A 93 -22.55 -10.87 12.16
C TYR A 93 -21.58 -10.41 11.06
N VAL A 94 -22.09 -9.88 9.96
CA VAL A 94 -21.22 -9.38 8.89
C VAL A 94 -20.46 -8.13 9.34
N LEU A 95 -21.11 -7.22 10.07
CA LEU A 95 -20.46 -6.01 10.60
C LEU A 95 -19.33 -6.35 11.58
N THR A 96 -19.58 -7.27 12.52
CA THR A 96 -18.57 -7.74 13.48
C THR A 96 -17.43 -8.47 12.78
N TYR A 97 -17.71 -9.34 11.79
CA TYR A 97 -16.68 -10.01 11.00
C TYR A 97 -15.76 -9.01 10.29
N LEU A 98 -16.31 -8.03 9.57
CA LEU A 98 -15.51 -7.01 8.87
C LEU A 98 -14.66 -6.18 9.84
N ALA A 99 -15.20 -5.84 11.01
CA ALA A 99 -14.44 -5.16 12.06
C ALA A 99 -13.30 -6.06 12.59
N CYS A 100 -13.58 -7.32 12.92
CA CYS A 100 -12.59 -8.27 13.42
C CYS A 100 -11.48 -8.54 12.40
N TRP A 101 -11.83 -8.67 11.12
CA TRP A 101 -10.86 -8.83 10.04
C TRP A 101 -9.98 -7.58 9.90
N SER A 102 -10.57 -6.38 9.97
CA SER A 102 -9.80 -5.13 9.96
C SER A 102 -8.81 -5.08 11.11
N PHE A 103 -9.23 -5.42 12.33
CA PHE A 103 -8.33 -5.49 13.49
C PHE A 103 -7.23 -6.54 13.34
N ALA A 104 -7.53 -7.70 12.74
CA ALA A 104 -6.51 -8.72 12.45
C ALA A 104 -5.42 -8.18 11.52
N ILE A 105 -5.80 -7.47 10.45
CA ILE A 105 -4.85 -6.86 9.52
C ILE A 105 -4.00 -5.81 10.25
N LEU A 106 -4.63 -4.90 10.99
CA LEU A 106 -3.94 -3.84 11.72
C LEU A 106 -2.97 -4.41 12.77
N PHE A 107 -3.35 -5.48 13.47
CA PHE A 107 -2.49 -6.13 14.44
C PHE A 107 -1.22 -6.72 13.81
N LEU A 108 -1.36 -7.38 12.66
CA LEU A 108 -0.21 -7.91 11.92
C LEU A 108 0.65 -6.79 11.31
N LYS A 109 0.06 -5.71 10.79
CA LYS A 109 0.80 -4.53 10.33
C LYS A 109 1.60 -3.92 11.46
N ARG A 110 1.00 -3.79 12.65
CA ARG A 110 1.67 -3.28 13.85
C ARG A 110 2.91 -4.10 14.21
N LYS A 111 2.84 -5.43 14.09
CA LYS A 111 3.99 -6.31 14.32
C LYS A 111 5.10 -6.05 13.30
N LYS A 112 4.77 -5.94 12.01
CA LYS A 112 5.74 -5.64 10.95
C LYS A 112 6.39 -4.28 11.14
N LEU A 113 5.60 -3.25 11.37
CA LEU A 113 6.08 -1.89 11.66
C LEU A 113 7.07 -1.86 12.83
N LYS A 114 6.75 -2.54 13.95
CA LYS A 114 7.66 -2.68 15.09
C LYS A 114 8.96 -3.40 14.70
N GLY A 115 8.86 -4.47 13.91
CA GLY A 115 10.03 -5.17 13.39
C GLY A 115 10.94 -4.26 12.56
N GLN A 116 10.36 -3.46 11.67
CA GLN A 116 11.10 -2.50 10.85
C GLN A 116 11.78 -1.42 11.69
N LEU A 117 11.07 -0.83 12.66
CA LEU A 117 11.65 0.16 13.59
C LEU A 117 12.79 -0.43 14.42
N ASN A 118 12.68 -1.70 14.83
CA ASN A 118 13.73 -2.38 15.58
C ASN A 118 15.00 -2.56 14.74
N ILE A 119 14.87 -2.86 13.44
CA ILE A 119 16.01 -2.99 12.53
C ILE A 119 16.78 -1.67 12.40
N MET A 120 16.10 -0.52 12.44
CA MET A 120 16.74 0.80 12.38
C MET A 120 17.64 1.11 13.59
N GLN A 121 17.49 0.39 14.71
CA GLN A 121 18.34 0.56 15.89
C GLN A 121 19.72 -0.10 15.72
N PHE A 122 19.87 -1.00 14.75
CA PHE A 122 21.14 -1.64 14.46
C PHE A 122 22.02 -0.73 13.59
N LYS A 123 23.33 -0.80 13.80
CA LYS A 123 24.31 -0.11 12.94
C LYS A 123 24.44 -0.86 11.61
N LEU A 124 23.56 -0.54 10.66
CA LEU A 124 23.54 -1.15 9.32
C LEU A 124 24.76 -0.75 8.48
N LEU A 125 25.19 0.51 8.59
CA LEU A 125 26.38 1.04 7.93
C LEU A 125 27.39 1.48 9.00
N PRO A 126 28.11 0.55 9.63
CA PRO A 126 28.95 0.90 10.76
C PRO A 126 30.22 1.66 10.29
N GLU A 127 30.73 2.56 11.13
CA GLU A 127 31.88 3.42 10.78
C GLU A 127 33.24 2.73 10.98
N ASP A 128 33.25 1.60 11.67
CA ASP A 128 34.41 0.73 11.91
C ASP A 128 34.93 0.07 10.62
N ILE A 129 34.05 -0.26 9.67
CA ILE A 129 34.44 -0.77 8.35
C ILE A 129 35.14 0.33 7.55
N SER A 130 34.48 1.48 7.41
CA SER A 130 35.03 2.68 6.77
C SER A 130 34.07 3.85 6.95
N ARG A 131 34.61 5.06 7.16
CA ARG A 131 33.80 6.29 7.19
C ARG A 131 33.18 6.60 5.84
N ASP A 132 33.90 6.40 4.74
CA ASP A 132 33.39 6.60 3.39
C ASP A 132 33.07 5.25 2.72
N ILE A 133 32.00 5.22 1.93
CA ILE A 133 31.54 4.08 1.14
C ILE A 133 32.11 4.25 -0.28
N ARG A 134 33.05 3.38 -0.65
CA ARG A 134 33.73 3.34 -1.96
C ARG A 134 33.53 1.98 -2.61
N VAL A 135 33.81 1.89 -3.91
CA VAL A 135 33.63 0.64 -4.67
C VAL A 135 34.45 -0.51 -4.08
N GLU A 136 35.62 -0.23 -3.50
CA GLU A 136 36.51 -1.26 -2.93
C GLU A 136 35.97 -1.85 -1.62
N ASN A 137 35.23 -1.07 -0.82
CA ASN A 137 34.72 -1.50 0.48
C ASN A 137 33.23 -1.87 0.48
N LEU A 138 32.52 -1.59 -0.61
CA LEU A 138 31.11 -1.93 -0.83
C LEU A 138 30.76 -3.38 -0.48
N PRO A 139 31.55 -4.40 -0.90
CA PRO A 139 31.25 -5.79 -0.58
C PRO A 139 31.26 -6.09 0.93
N HIS A 140 32.07 -5.36 1.71
CA HIS A 140 32.14 -5.53 3.16
C HIS A 140 30.88 -5.03 3.85
N PHE A 141 30.29 -3.91 3.39
CA PHE A 141 29.01 -3.43 3.90
C PHE A 141 27.86 -4.40 3.60
N GLY A 142 27.80 -4.92 2.37
CA GLY A 142 26.81 -5.94 2.01
C GLY A 142 26.97 -7.22 2.85
N ALA A 143 28.20 -7.69 3.04
CA ALA A 143 28.48 -8.84 3.90
C ALA A 143 28.11 -8.60 5.37
N HIS A 144 28.33 -7.39 5.89
CA HIS A 144 27.91 -7.02 7.25
C HIS A 144 26.39 -7.09 7.42
N ILE A 145 25.64 -6.50 6.49
CA ILE A 145 24.17 -6.55 6.51
C ILE A 145 23.68 -8.00 6.46
N ASN A 146 24.28 -8.84 5.61
CA ASN A 146 23.94 -10.26 5.53
C ASN A 146 24.27 -11.04 6.82
N ARG A 147 25.33 -10.66 7.54
CA ARG A 147 25.70 -11.28 8.84
C ARG A 147 24.72 -10.95 9.97
N LEU A 148 23.99 -9.84 9.88
CA LEU A 148 22.95 -9.51 10.85
C LEU A 148 21.76 -10.48 10.80
N GLY A 149 21.61 -11.26 9.73
CA GLY A 149 20.61 -12.33 9.61
C GLY A 149 19.17 -11.84 9.42
N PHE A 150 18.98 -10.55 9.12
CA PHE A 150 17.67 -10.00 8.78
C PHE A 150 17.33 -10.30 7.31
N ASP A 151 16.06 -10.60 7.05
CA ASP A 151 15.52 -10.71 5.70
C ASP A 151 15.31 -9.31 5.10
N PRO A 152 16.04 -8.92 4.04
CA PRO A 152 15.90 -7.61 3.43
C PRO A 152 14.48 -7.32 2.95
N ARG A 153 13.74 -8.35 2.48
CA ARG A 153 12.38 -8.21 1.92
C ARG A 153 11.37 -7.73 2.95
N GLN A 154 11.67 -7.87 4.24
CA GLN A 154 10.81 -7.49 5.35
C GLN A 154 11.08 -6.06 5.86
N SER A 155 12.06 -5.36 5.30
CA SER A 155 12.44 -4.00 5.70
C SER A 155 12.68 -3.10 4.50
N PHE A 156 11.95 -1.99 4.44
CA PHE A 156 12.16 -0.96 3.43
C PHE A 156 13.61 -0.44 3.46
N LEU A 157 14.17 -0.23 4.64
CA LEU A 157 15.53 0.28 4.82
C LEU A 157 16.60 -0.66 4.26
N LEU A 158 16.55 -1.95 4.62
CA LEU A 158 17.55 -2.91 4.14
C LEU A 158 17.48 -3.11 2.64
N THR A 159 16.27 -3.24 2.10
CA THR A 159 16.06 -3.33 0.65
C THR A 159 16.67 -2.12 -0.03
N ARG A 160 16.38 -0.91 0.46
CA ARG A 160 16.83 0.33 -0.15
C ARG A 160 18.36 0.51 -0.08
N ILE A 161 18.98 0.20 1.06
CA ILE A 161 20.45 0.23 1.21
C ILE A 161 21.12 -0.80 0.29
N LEU A 162 20.66 -2.06 0.30
CA LEU A 162 21.28 -3.11 -0.52
C LEU A 162 21.13 -2.83 -2.02
N ARG A 163 19.95 -2.35 -2.44
CA ARG A 163 19.68 -1.96 -3.83
C ARG A 163 20.52 -0.74 -4.23
N GLY A 164 20.68 0.23 -3.34
CA GLY A 164 21.58 1.38 -3.53
C GLY A 164 23.04 0.99 -3.63
N LEU A 165 23.53 0.09 -2.76
CA LEU A 165 24.90 -0.46 -2.82
C LEU A 165 25.12 -1.19 -4.15
N GLU A 166 24.20 -2.07 -4.56
CA GLU A 166 24.30 -2.77 -5.84
C GLU A 166 24.30 -1.81 -7.03
N HIS A 167 23.39 -0.83 -7.04
CA HIS A 167 23.31 0.19 -8.08
C HIS A 167 24.62 0.99 -8.19
N PHE A 168 25.14 1.47 -7.06
CA PHE A 168 26.39 2.22 -7.03
C PHE A 168 27.60 1.37 -7.44
N SER A 169 27.62 0.07 -7.11
CA SER A 169 28.72 -0.83 -7.52
C SER A 169 28.90 -0.89 -9.04
N VAL A 170 27.78 -0.79 -9.78
CA VAL A 170 27.75 -0.87 -11.24
C VAL A 170 27.94 0.51 -11.86
N ARG A 171 27.13 1.50 -11.43
CA ARG A 171 27.06 2.82 -12.06
C ARG A 171 28.15 3.79 -11.61
N LYS A 172 28.63 3.63 -10.37
CA LYS A 172 29.70 4.44 -9.74
C LYS A 172 29.46 5.95 -9.76
N ASN A 173 28.19 6.35 -9.84
CA ASN A 173 27.74 7.73 -9.89
C ASN A 173 26.83 8.02 -8.70
N HIS A 174 27.15 9.06 -7.95
CA HIS A 174 26.41 9.49 -6.77
C HIS A 174 25.01 9.98 -7.13
N THR A 175 24.91 10.89 -8.10
CA THR A 175 23.63 11.50 -8.52
C THR A 175 22.65 10.47 -9.03
N GLU A 176 23.09 9.55 -9.90
CA GLU A 176 22.22 8.47 -10.39
C GLU A 176 21.75 7.55 -9.26
N THR A 177 22.57 7.33 -8.24
CA THR A 177 22.19 6.52 -7.08
C THR A 177 21.16 7.25 -6.21
N ALA A 178 21.31 8.56 -6.03
CA ALA A 178 20.32 9.38 -5.33
C ALA A 178 18.97 9.38 -6.06
N ASP A 179 18.97 9.55 -7.38
CA ASP A 179 17.74 9.50 -8.20
C ASP A 179 17.06 8.13 -8.13
N MET A 180 17.83 7.04 -8.17
CA MET A 180 17.31 5.69 -7.97
C MET A 180 16.64 5.54 -6.60
N LEU A 181 17.29 5.96 -5.52
CA LEU A 181 16.73 5.86 -4.17
C LEU A 181 15.46 6.70 -4.01
N LYS A 182 15.39 7.87 -4.65
CA LYS A 182 14.18 8.69 -4.69
C LYS A 182 13.04 7.97 -5.38
N SER A 183 13.28 7.40 -6.57
CA SER A 183 12.29 6.58 -7.27
C SER A 183 11.84 5.38 -6.42
N GLN A 184 12.77 4.75 -5.68
CA GLN A 184 12.43 3.68 -4.76
C GLN A 184 11.53 4.15 -3.61
N SER A 185 11.73 5.36 -3.09
CA SER A 185 10.87 5.91 -2.04
C SER A 185 9.44 6.10 -2.51
N GLU A 186 9.24 6.60 -3.73
CA GLU A 186 7.92 6.74 -4.35
C GLU A 186 7.23 5.37 -4.54
N ILE A 187 8.00 4.34 -4.94
CA ILE A 187 7.50 2.97 -5.04
C ILE A 187 7.10 2.41 -3.67
N ASP A 188 7.92 2.61 -2.64
CA ASP A 188 7.64 2.16 -1.28
C ASP A 188 6.38 2.84 -0.71
N ALA A 189 6.20 4.14 -0.96
CA ALA A 189 4.99 4.88 -0.58
C ALA A 189 3.73 4.32 -1.28
N THR A 190 3.82 4.04 -2.58
CA THR A 190 2.73 3.44 -3.35
C THR A 190 2.37 2.04 -2.84
N MET A 191 3.36 1.26 -2.43
CA MET A 191 3.15 -0.07 -1.83
C MET A 191 2.45 0.03 -0.47
N VAL A 192 2.82 0.99 0.37
CA VAL A 192 2.15 1.25 1.64
C VAL A 192 0.68 1.61 1.38
N ASP A 193 0.39 2.56 0.49
CA ASP A 193 -1.00 2.94 0.19
C ASP A 193 -1.84 1.77 -0.36
N SER A 194 -1.25 1.01 -1.30
CA SER A 194 -1.89 -0.17 -1.90
C SER A 194 -2.25 -1.23 -0.85
N SER A 195 -1.44 -1.36 0.21
CA SER A 195 -1.69 -2.33 1.28
C SER A 195 -2.93 -2.01 2.15
N TYR A 196 -3.46 -0.78 2.10
CA TYR A 196 -4.66 -0.37 2.84
C TYR A 196 -5.95 -0.44 2.03
N VAL A 197 -5.89 -0.70 0.71
CA VAL A 197 -7.05 -0.69 -0.19
C VAL A 197 -8.22 -1.49 0.38
N LEU A 198 -7.94 -2.69 0.88
CA LEU A 198 -8.99 -3.52 1.46
C LEU A 198 -9.64 -2.91 2.71
N ILE A 199 -8.84 -2.44 3.67
CA ILE A 199 -9.40 -1.86 4.90
C ILE A 199 -10.22 -0.62 4.55
N LYS A 200 -9.79 0.19 3.58
CA LYS A 200 -10.57 1.32 3.06
C LYS A 200 -11.93 0.86 2.50
N VAL A 201 -11.96 -0.26 1.77
CA VAL A 201 -13.22 -0.89 1.33
C VAL A 201 -14.09 -1.30 2.51
N PHE A 202 -13.53 -1.88 3.58
CA PHE A 202 -14.31 -2.24 4.77
C PHE A 202 -14.87 -1.01 5.51
N ILE A 203 -14.07 0.05 5.67
CA ILE A 203 -14.52 1.31 6.29
C ILE A 203 -15.73 1.89 5.55
N TRP A 204 -15.75 1.78 4.21
CA TRP A 204 -16.87 2.20 3.38
C TRP A 204 -18.05 1.22 3.43
N ALA A 205 -17.80 -0.09 3.42
CA ALA A 205 -18.83 -1.12 3.40
C ALA A 205 -19.63 -1.20 4.70
N ILE A 206 -18.99 -1.00 5.86
CA ILE A 206 -19.62 -1.13 7.18
C ILE A 206 -20.85 -0.20 7.33
N PRO A 207 -20.76 1.13 7.10
CA PRO A 207 -21.92 2.02 7.16
C PRO A 207 -23.02 1.68 6.15
N ILE A 208 -22.64 1.24 4.95
CA ILE A 208 -23.62 0.86 3.91
C ILE A 208 -24.39 -0.39 4.34
N LEU A 209 -23.71 -1.38 4.90
CA LEU A 209 -24.36 -2.57 5.46
C LEU A 209 -25.29 -2.21 6.62
N GLY A 210 -24.91 -1.25 7.47
CA GLY A 210 -25.80 -0.71 8.50
C GLY A 210 -27.06 -0.09 7.93
N PHE A 211 -26.92 0.77 6.91
CA PHE A 211 -28.06 1.36 6.21
C PHE A 211 -28.96 0.30 5.56
N ILE A 212 -28.38 -0.72 4.93
CA ILE A 212 -29.11 -1.87 4.39
C ILE A 212 -29.90 -2.58 5.51
N GLY A 213 -29.27 -2.81 6.66
CA GLY A 213 -29.93 -3.39 7.83
C GLY A 213 -31.12 -2.56 8.31
N THR A 214 -31.01 -1.23 8.31
CA THR A 214 -32.13 -0.35 8.64
C THR A 214 -33.24 -0.42 7.59
N VAL A 215 -32.92 -0.42 6.30
CA VAL A 215 -33.93 -0.55 5.24
C VAL A 215 -34.69 -1.88 5.36
N LEU A 216 -33.99 -2.97 5.67
CA LEU A 216 -34.62 -4.27 5.92
C LEU A 216 -35.53 -4.23 7.15
N GLY A 217 -35.04 -3.74 8.29
CA GLY A 217 -35.83 -3.68 9.53
C GLY A 217 -37.05 -2.77 9.43
N ILE A 218 -36.95 -1.64 8.72
CA ILE A 218 -38.11 -0.78 8.43
C ILE A 218 -39.10 -1.49 7.51
N SER A 219 -38.61 -2.16 6.46
CA SER A 219 -39.48 -2.88 5.52
C SER A 219 -40.26 -4.00 6.21
N ASP A 220 -39.60 -4.76 7.09
CA ASP A 220 -40.21 -5.84 7.86
C ASP A 220 -41.26 -5.27 8.83
N ALA A 221 -40.92 -4.21 9.58
CA ALA A 221 -41.84 -3.55 10.50
C ALA A 221 -43.10 -3.03 9.79
N VAL A 222 -42.95 -2.37 8.64
CA VAL A 222 -44.09 -1.84 7.86
C VAL A 222 -44.93 -2.97 7.24
N SER A 223 -44.29 -4.05 6.78
CA SER A 223 -44.99 -5.20 6.18
C SER A 223 -45.90 -5.92 7.19
N SER A 224 -45.45 -6.06 8.44
CA SER A 224 -46.21 -6.68 9.53
C SER A 224 -47.50 -5.91 9.82
N PHE A 225 -47.42 -4.57 9.80
CA PHE A 225 -48.59 -3.71 10.03
C PHE A 225 -49.64 -3.79 8.90
N GLY A 226 -49.19 -3.84 7.65
CA GLY A 226 -50.08 -3.82 6.49
C GLY A 226 -50.82 -5.14 6.22
N GLY A 227 -50.27 -6.28 6.67
CA GLY A 227 -50.83 -7.62 6.42
C GLY A 227 -52.03 -7.99 7.30
N GLU A 228 -52.09 -7.46 8.53
CA GLU A 228 -53.10 -7.85 9.54
C GLU A 228 -54.26 -6.86 9.70
N MET A 229 -54.25 -5.75 8.95
CA MET A 229 -55.36 -4.80 8.86
C MET A 229 -56.52 -5.33 8.00
N GLY A 230 -57.07 -6.48 8.38
CA GLY A 230 -58.39 -6.93 7.94
C GLY A 230 -59.50 -6.06 8.53
N ALA A 231 -60.65 -5.98 7.85
CA ALA A 231 -61.72 -4.98 8.02
C ALA A 231 -62.47 -4.93 9.38
N ALA A 232 -61.93 -5.50 10.47
CA ALA A 232 -62.52 -5.48 11.81
C ALA A 232 -61.47 -5.68 12.92
N ALA A 233 -60.33 -4.97 12.88
CA ALA A 233 -59.31 -5.09 13.91
C ALA A 233 -59.74 -4.41 15.23
N ASP A 234 -59.75 -5.18 16.32
CA ASP A 234 -59.95 -4.67 17.68
C ASP A 234 -58.86 -3.64 18.03
N ILE A 235 -59.22 -2.59 18.77
CA ILE A 235 -58.29 -1.53 19.21
C ILE A 235 -57.07 -2.10 19.96
N GLU A 236 -57.25 -3.22 20.66
CA GLU A 236 -56.19 -3.91 21.40
C GLU A 236 -55.16 -4.54 20.46
N VAL A 237 -55.60 -5.14 19.35
CA VAL A 237 -54.76 -5.68 18.28
C VAL A 237 -53.98 -4.56 17.59
N ILE A 238 -54.64 -3.42 17.33
CA ILE A 238 -53.97 -2.25 16.72
C ILE A 238 -52.88 -1.71 17.65
N LYS A 239 -53.12 -1.66 18.97
CA LYS A 239 -52.13 -1.19 19.95
C LYS A 239 -50.92 -2.13 20.02
N GLU A 240 -51.15 -3.44 19.99
CA GLU A 240 -50.07 -4.43 19.95
C GLU A 240 -49.24 -4.32 18.66
N GLN A 241 -49.91 -4.22 17.51
CA GLN A 241 -49.26 -4.04 16.21
C GLN A 241 -48.43 -2.75 16.15
N LEU A 242 -48.94 -1.62 16.65
CA LEU A 242 -48.16 -0.38 16.75
C LEU A 242 -46.93 -0.52 17.67
N GLY A 243 -47.05 -1.30 18.75
CA GLY A 243 -45.92 -1.63 19.62
C GLY A 243 -44.84 -2.42 18.89
N GLN A 244 -45.23 -3.45 18.12
CA GLN A 244 -44.31 -4.26 17.32
C GLN A 244 -43.60 -3.44 16.22
N VAL A 245 -44.35 -2.60 15.50
CA VAL A 245 -43.79 -1.70 14.47
C VAL A 245 -42.78 -0.73 15.07
N THR A 246 -43.10 -0.14 16.22
CA THR A 246 -42.21 0.79 16.92
C THR A 246 -40.94 0.08 17.40
N GLY A 247 -41.06 -1.17 17.87
CA GLY A 247 -39.94 -2.02 18.25
C GLY A 247 -39.01 -2.31 17.06
N GLY A 248 -39.57 -2.80 15.94
CA GLY A 248 -38.80 -3.09 14.72
C GLY A 248 -38.13 -1.85 14.12
N LEU A 249 -38.79 -0.69 14.18
CA LEU A 249 -38.19 0.58 13.78
C LEU A 249 -37.02 0.98 14.68
N SER A 250 -37.16 0.83 16.01
CA SER A 250 -36.05 1.05 16.95
C SER A 250 -34.90 0.10 16.65
N GLU A 251 -35.21 -1.16 16.37
CA GLU A 251 -34.22 -2.19 16.07
C GLU A 251 -33.39 -1.86 14.82
N ALA A 252 -34.09 -1.39 13.79
CA ALA A 252 -33.51 -0.93 12.54
C ALA A 252 -32.56 0.25 12.74
N PHE A 253 -32.93 1.25 13.55
CA PHE A 253 -32.08 2.41 13.82
C PHE A 253 -30.81 2.06 14.57
N ASP A 254 -30.89 1.21 15.60
CA ASP A 254 -29.66 0.91 16.34
C ASP A 254 -28.68 0.07 15.49
N THR A 255 -29.17 -0.73 14.52
CA THR A 255 -28.29 -1.46 13.59
C THR A 255 -27.40 -0.49 12.80
N THR A 256 -27.96 0.63 12.35
CA THR A 256 -27.17 1.71 11.75
C THR A 256 -26.22 2.35 12.78
N LEU A 257 -26.70 2.65 13.99
CA LEU A 257 -25.85 3.23 15.04
C LEU A 257 -24.63 2.36 15.33
N VAL A 258 -24.81 1.04 15.49
CA VAL A 258 -23.73 0.07 15.72
C VAL A 258 -22.76 0.05 14.54
N SER A 259 -23.26 0.06 13.30
CA SER A 259 -22.40 0.10 12.11
C SER A 259 -21.52 1.36 12.06
N LEU A 260 -22.06 2.52 12.41
CA LEU A 260 -21.31 3.78 12.41
C LEU A 260 -20.23 3.77 13.49
N ILE A 261 -20.54 3.23 14.68
CA ILE A 261 -19.56 3.06 15.76
C ILE A 261 -18.43 2.12 15.30
N PHE A 262 -18.76 1.00 14.67
CA PHE A 262 -17.75 0.06 14.15
C PHE A 262 -16.91 0.67 13.05
N SER A 263 -17.51 1.42 12.12
CA SER A 263 -16.76 2.11 11.07
C SER A 263 -15.77 3.09 11.67
N LEU A 264 -16.19 3.88 12.68
CA LEU A 264 -15.30 4.78 13.39
C LEU A 264 -14.16 4.04 14.13
N TRP A 265 -14.49 2.92 14.79
CA TRP A 265 -13.54 2.08 15.51
C TRP A 265 -12.51 1.42 14.60
N VAL A 266 -12.84 1.19 13.33
CA VAL A 266 -11.88 0.69 12.33
C VAL A 266 -11.11 1.83 11.69
N MET A 267 -11.79 2.91 11.32
CA MET A 267 -11.21 4.04 10.60
C MET A 267 -10.10 4.71 11.40
N PHE A 268 -10.33 5.04 12.68
CA PHE A 268 -9.35 5.79 13.47
C PHE A 268 -8.02 5.02 13.66
N PRO A 269 -7.99 3.76 14.10
CA PRO A 269 -6.75 2.98 14.18
C PRO A 269 -6.08 2.78 12.83
N THR A 270 -6.86 2.68 11.75
CA THR A 270 -6.32 2.55 10.38
C THR A 270 -5.56 3.80 9.99
N SER A 271 -6.13 4.99 10.19
CA SER A 271 -5.45 6.26 9.90
C SER A 271 -4.17 6.43 10.73
N VAL A 272 -4.20 6.04 12.02
CA VAL A 272 -3.00 6.05 12.87
C VAL A 272 -1.93 5.08 12.35
N MET A 273 -2.32 3.87 11.91
CA MET A 273 -1.37 2.90 11.37
C MET A 273 -0.75 3.39 10.06
N GLN A 274 -1.56 3.93 9.15
CA GLN A 274 -1.10 4.48 7.88
C GLN A 274 -0.09 5.62 8.12
N LYS A 275 -0.43 6.56 9.02
CA LYS A 275 0.49 7.62 9.44
C LYS A 275 1.82 7.07 9.96
N ASN A 276 1.78 6.04 10.82
CA ASN A 276 3.01 5.48 11.36
C ASN A 276 3.88 4.77 10.31
N GLU A 277 3.27 4.15 9.29
CA GLU A 277 4.01 3.57 8.16
C GLU A 277 4.60 4.67 7.25
N GLU A 278 3.89 5.77 7.01
CA GLU A 278 4.42 6.95 6.31
C GLU A 278 5.58 7.59 7.09
N ASP A 279 5.44 7.77 8.41
CA ASP A 279 6.49 8.28 9.28
C ASP A 279 7.72 7.35 9.30
N LEU A 280 7.52 6.02 9.14
CA LEU A 280 8.62 5.07 8.95
C LEU A 280 9.34 5.32 7.63
N LEU A 281 8.62 5.45 6.51
CA LEU A 281 9.22 5.70 5.20
C LEU A 281 10.04 7.00 5.20
N ASN A 282 9.54 8.06 5.85
CA ASN A 282 10.28 9.31 6.03
C ASN A 282 11.62 9.09 6.77
N LYS A 283 11.63 8.26 7.83
CA LYS A 283 12.87 7.90 8.53
C LYS A 283 13.82 7.07 7.66
N VAL A 284 13.28 6.23 6.77
CA VAL A 284 14.09 5.48 5.80
C VAL A 284 14.73 6.42 4.79
N ASP A 285 14.00 7.42 4.28
CA ASP A 285 14.52 8.48 3.42
C ASP A 285 15.63 9.27 4.11
N GLU A 286 15.36 9.74 5.33
CA GLU A 286 16.34 10.46 6.14
C GLU A 286 17.60 9.62 6.36
N TYR A 287 17.45 8.34 6.72
CA TYR A 287 18.59 7.45 6.90
C TYR A 287 19.42 7.30 5.63
N CYS A 288 18.76 7.12 4.48
CA CYS A 288 19.44 6.96 3.20
C CYS A 288 20.17 8.25 2.79
N ASN A 289 19.60 9.42 3.05
CA ASN A 289 20.25 10.69 2.75
C ASN A 289 21.44 10.95 3.69
N GLU A 290 21.22 10.83 5.00
CA GLU A 290 22.17 11.22 6.03
C GLU A 290 23.32 10.23 6.23
N TYR A 291 23.03 8.93 6.22
CA TYR A 291 24.00 7.89 6.56
C TYR A 291 24.48 7.08 5.36
N PHE A 292 23.76 7.07 4.25
CA PHE A 292 24.17 6.32 3.06
C PHE A 292 24.75 7.25 1.98
N LEU A 293 23.96 8.15 1.42
CA LEU A 293 24.37 9.03 0.31
C LEU A 293 25.52 9.96 0.70
N LYS A 294 25.46 10.63 1.86
CA LYS A 294 26.56 11.52 2.32
C LYS A 294 27.92 10.83 2.43
N ARG A 295 27.94 9.51 2.64
CA ARG A 295 29.17 8.72 2.77
C ARG A 295 29.63 8.12 1.44
N LEU A 296 28.82 8.21 0.39
CA LEU A 296 29.11 7.63 -0.93
C LEU A 296 30.18 8.46 -1.65
N ARG A 297 31.29 7.83 -2.02
CA ARG A 297 32.39 8.46 -2.74
C ARG A 297 32.59 7.80 -4.09
N GLU A 298 32.47 8.60 -5.13
CA GLU A 298 32.81 8.18 -6.49
C GLU A 298 34.29 7.78 -6.55
N PRO A 299 34.65 6.79 -7.37
CA PRO A 299 36.05 6.50 -7.62
C PRO A 299 36.68 7.77 -8.19
N ASN A 300 37.70 8.28 -7.51
CA ASN A 300 38.53 9.32 -8.09
C ASN A 300 39.09 8.77 -9.40
N PHE A 301 38.58 9.26 -10.53
CA PHE A 301 39.38 9.22 -11.73
C PHE A 301 40.57 10.12 -11.41
N GLU A 302 41.72 9.51 -11.10
CA GLU A 302 43.00 10.19 -11.19
C GLU A 302 43.12 10.72 -12.62
N ASN A 303 42.58 11.90 -12.89
CA ASN A 303 43.31 12.84 -13.71
C ASN A 303 44.61 13.04 -12.96
N GLY A 304 45.69 12.44 -13.46
CA GLY A 304 47.01 12.53 -12.87
C GLY A 304 47.42 13.98 -12.70
N ILE A 305 47.11 14.55 -11.53
CA ILE A 305 47.80 15.72 -10.99
C ILE A 305 49.00 15.14 -10.25
N ASN A 306 49.96 14.62 -11.03
CA ASN A 306 51.33 14.61 -10.56
C ASN A 306 51.72 16.07 -10.43
N GLY A 307 52.18 16.45 -9.23
CA GLY A 307 52.70 17.78 -8.94
C GLY A 307 53.91 18.10 -9.81
N ASN A 308 53.64 18.66 -10.98
CA ASN A 308 54.52 19.55 -11.71
C ASN A 308 53.65 20.68 -12.26
N ASP A 309 53.88 21.88 -11.74
CA ASP A 309 53.39 23.13 -12.31
C ASP A 309 53.82 23.26 -13.77
N ASN A 310 53.00 22.75 -14.68
CA ASN A 310 52.93 23.20 -16.05
C ASN A 310 51.45 23.27 -16.41
N ILE A 311 50.90 24.47 -16.24
CA ILE A 311 49.62 24.88 -16.79
C ILE A 311 49.72 24.69 -18.30
N GLN A 312 49.24 23.54 -18.80
CA GLN A 312 49.01 23.36 -20.24
C GLN A 312 47.75 24.17 -20.57
N PRO A 313 47.81 25.19 -21.45
CA PRO A 313 46.72 26.14 -21.66
C PRO A 313 45.45 25.52 -22.29
N GLY A 314 45.45 24.24 -22.68
CA GLY A 314 44.33 23.60 -23.38
C GLY A 314 43.08 23.33 -22.53
N GLY A 315 43.24 22.92 -21.26
CA GLY A 315 42.08 22.54 -20.43
C GLY A 315 41.26 23.73 -19.90
N ALA A 316 41.88 24.91 -19.79
CA ALA A 316 41.18 26.15 -19.45
C ALA A 316 40.36 26.66 -20.65
N LEU A 317 40.93 26.56 -21.86
CA LEU A 317 40.25 26.91 -23.12
C LEU A 317 39.02 26.02 -23.35
N GLU A 318 39.13 24.71 -23.15
CA GLU A 318 38.00 23.78 -23.33
C GLU A 318 36.88 24.01 -22.29
N ARG A 319 37.23 24.36 -21.04
CA ARG A 319 36.22 24.76 -20.05
C ARG A 319 35.55 26.08 -20.41
N ILE A 320 36.29 27.05 -20.94
CA ILE A 320 35.74 28.34 -21.39
C ILE A 320 34.81 28.13 -22.59
N GLU A 321 35.17 27.27 -23.53
CA GLU A 321 34.36 26.95 -24.71
C GLU A 321 33.05 26.26 -24.32
N ASN A 322 33.11 25.27 -23.42
CA ASN A 322 31.91 24.62 -22.88
C ASN A 322 31.01 25.59 -22.08
N LEU A 323 31.60 26.50 -21.29
CA LEU A 323 30.82 27.53 -20.59
C LEU A 323 30.19 28.54 -21.56
N GLN A 324 30.89 28.93 -22.63
CA GLN A 324 30.34 29.81 -23.65
C GLN A 324 29.19 29.15 -24.40
N ALA A 325 29.30 27.87 -24.75
CA ALA A 325 28.23 27.10 -25.37
C ALA A 325 26.99 27.01 -24.47
N TYR A 326 27.19 26.76 -23.17
CA TYR A 326 26.10 26.72 -22.20
C TYR A 326 25.42 28.08 -22.01
N LEU A 327 26.19 29.17 -21.96
CA LEU A 327 25.65 30.53 -21.86
C LEU A 327 24.88 30.95 -23.12
N LEU A 328 25.36 30.56 -24.30
CA LEU A 328 24.65 30.76 -25.57
C LEU A 328 23.31 30.03 -25.60
N GLN A 329 23.28 28.78 -25.15
CA GLN A 329 22.06 27.99 -25.07
C GLN A 329 21.04 28.60 -24.11
N ILE A 330 21.49 29.13 -22.97
CA ILE A 330 20.61 29.86 -22.05
C ILE A 330 20.05 31.11 -22.71
N GLN A 331 20.88 31.91 -23.38
CA GLN A 331 20.44 33.13 -24.04
C GLN A 331 19.43 32.84 -25.17
N GLU A 332 19.66 31.79 -25.94
CA GLU A 332 18.76 31.33 -26.99
C GLU A 332 17.42 30.87 -26.39
N SER A 333 17.45 30.08 -25.31
CA SER A 333 16.23 29.66 -24.60
C SER A 333 15.43 30.85 -24.05
N GLN A 334 16.09 31.88 -23.51
CA GLN A 334 15.41 33.08 -23.04
C GLN A 334 14.80 33.91 -24.18
N SER A 335 15.46 33.95 -25.34
CA SER A 335 14.93 34.64 -26.52
C SER A 335 13.67 33.95 -27.07
N VAL A 336 13.64 32.61 -27.07
CA VAL A 336 12.47 31.83 -27.49
C VAL A 336 11.31 32.04 -26.51
N VAL A 337 11.58 32.02 -25.20
CA VAL A 337 10.58 32.30 -24.17
C VAL A 337 10.02 33.73 -24.28
N ALA A 338 10.87 34.71 -24.58
CA ALA A 338 10.45 36.10 -24.78
C ALA A 338 9.57 36.27 -26.04
N GLN A 339 9.88 35.54 -27.13
CA GLN A 339 9.04 35.52 -28.34
C GLN A 339 7.67 34.89 -28.07
N GLN A 340 7.64 33.78 -27.33
CA GLN A 340 6.38 33.13 -26.93
C GLN A 340 5.53 34.05 -26.06
N MET A 341 6.12 34.72 -25.07
CA MET A 341 5.42 35.72 -24.25
C MET A 341 4.86 36.87 -25.07
N THR A 342 5.62 37.34 -26.07
CA THR A 342 5.18 38.41 -26.98
C THR A 342 4.01 37.94 -27.85
N GLN A 343 4.04 36.71 -28.36
CA GLN A 343 2.94 36.11 -29.13
C GLN A 343 1.68 35.90 -28.28
N ILE A 344 1.83 35.44 -27.03
CA ILE A 344 0.70 35.30 -26.11
C ILE A 344 0.09 36.66 -25.81
N THR A 345 0.92 37.69 -25.58
CA THR A 345 0.46 39.05 -25.32
C THR A 345 -0.27 39.64 -26.53
N SER A 346 0.22 39.42 -27.75
CA SER A 346 -0.45 39.91 -28.96
C SER A 346 -1.76 39.17 -29.25
N GLN A 347 -1.81 37.85 -29.03
CA GLN A 347 -3.05 37.08 -29.10
C GLN A 347 -4.08 37.56 -28.08
N PHE A 348 -3.66 37.78 -26.83
CA PHE A 348 -4.54 38.28 -25.78
C PHE A 348 -5.08 39.68 -26.11
N THR A 349 -4.23 40.55 -26.67
CA THR A 349 -4.62 41.89 -27.11
C THR A 349 -5.61 41.84 -28.28
N GLN A 350 -5.42 40.92 -29.24
CA GLN A 350 -6.37 40.70 -30.35
C GLN A 350 -7.74 40.20 -29.85
N ILE A 351 -7.75 39.27 -28.89
CA ILE A 351 -9.00 38.76 -28.29
C ILE A 351 -9.74 39.89 -27.57
N MET A 352 -9.04 40.73 -26.80
CA MET A 352 -9.63 41.87 -26.11
C MET A 352 -10.14 42.94 -27.09
N GLN A 353 -9.44 43.19 -28.20
CA GLN A 353 -9.92 44.10 -29.25
C GLN A 353 -11.18 43.57 -29.96
N ASN A 354 -11.22 42.28 -30.31
CA ASN A 354 -12.39 41.69 -30.96
C ASN A 354 -13.63 41.66 -30.03
N THR A 355 -13.42 41.45 -28.72
CA THR A 355 -14.53 41.43 -27.74
C THR A 355 -15.08 42.84 -27.48
N SER A 356 -14.32 43.90 -27.78
CA SER A 356 -14.72 45.30 -27.54
C SER A 356 -15.48 45.93 -28.73
N ILE A 357 -15.68 45.21 -29.83
CA ILE A 357 -16.37 45.71 -31.06
C ILE A 357 -17.83 45.19 -31.15
N GLU A 358 -18.24 44.27 -30.27
CA GLU A 358 -19.62 43.75 -30.20
C GLU A 358 -20.44 44.39 -29.05
N GLU A 359 -20.58 45.72 -29.03
CA GLU A 359 -21.75 46.36 -28.41
C GLU A 359 -22.65 46.91 -29.53
N PRO A 360 -23.80 46.28 -29.83
CA PRO A 360 -24.79 46.89 -30.71
C PRO A 360 -25.52 47.99 -29.95
N GLY A 361 -25.28 49.23 -30.34
CA GLY A 361 -26.05 50.38 -29.89
C GLY A 361 -27.54 50.23 -30.23
N GLU A 362 -28.38 50.49 -29.23
CA GLU A 362 -29.83 50.69 -29.36
C GLU A 362 -30.15 51.77 -30.41
N PRO A 363 -31.17 51.56 -31.26
CA PRO A 363 -31.92 52.65 -31.84
C PRO A 363 -33.33 52.73 -31.23
N SER A 364 -33.56 53.85 -30.54
CA SER A 364 -34.74 54.74 -30.54
C SER A 364 -36.16 54.15 -30.55
#